data_AF-A0AAN9BC15-F1
#
_entry.id   AF-A0AAN9BC15-F1
#
_cell.length_a   1.000
_cell.length_b   1.000
_cell.length_c   1.000
_cell.angle_alpha   90.00
_cell.angle_beta   90.00
_cell.angle_gamma   90.00
#
_symmetry.space_group_name_H-M   'P 1'
#
loop_
_entity.id
_entity.type
_entity.pdbx_description
1 polymer ?
#
loop_
_entity_poly.entity_id
_entity_poly.type
_entity_poly.pdbx_seq_one_letter_code
_entity_poly.pdbx_strand_id
1 'polypeptide(L)'
;MGTFVKKVIQLGGKHHACKRLCLSDPKILRMFSTTTCNTYRAIVKTSPRLTAQVHCCAQNLIALTCRQSLHGSTQPSSPTADDLNTENLISAWFNEVKTFGTLHMHNVPFDVHIQPLNPVDYPDHNKSIVKVFYNGASSHGTQESPVGRKLSELGKLCDMKVKAEDDGGKVSVTCDVPSGVQLPLLCVIKVPVKFDVDFKGSHDGSVTIGSLDCGSIKVHMERGDCHLSSIRTTSITIECDEGNISSNKQLLGAIHLQCGKNGSITGERFQGGSIQCTTEAGDIDVKTIYAEKTTCSSHSGNVHVRDCHGDVTVKTSDGNLTVDSLDGKLSAELENGSADVFVTRQEGVTIATRQGDVMLRFAEDNSCSLDLEAKVIEKDESLKVVLDKQGKGFIKSETDTVVKASAPQGKISLRVQDWLSSIKLQFGNTTS
;
A
#
# COMPACT_ATOMS: atom_id res chain seq x y z
N MET A 1 8.43 -44.58 17.91
CA MET A 1 9.42 -43.49 17.73
C MET A 1 10.71 -43.92 17.01
N GLY A 2 11.24 -45.13 17.20
CA GLY A 2 12.48 -45.56 16.53
C GLY A 2 12.40 -45.89 15.02
N THR A 3 11.20 -46.13 14.48
CA THR A 3 11.04 -46.64 13.09
C THR A 3 10.75 -45.53 12.05
N PHE A 4 10.31 -44.35 12.49
CA PHE A 4 10.00 -43.22 11.59
C PHE A 4 11.25 -42.39 11.25
N VAL A 5 12.18 -42.27 12.20
CA VAL A 5 13.45 -41.55 12.04
C VAL A 5 14.38 -42.25 11.02
N LYS A 6 14.37 -43.58 10.94
CA LYS A 6 15.14 -44.33 9.94
C LYS A 6 14.61 -44.15 8.51
N LYS A 7 13.32 -43.90 8.31
CA LYS A 7 12.72 -43.77 6.97
C LYS A 7 12.93 -42.39 6.34
N VAL A 8 13.06 -41.34 7.17
CA VAL A 8 13.34 -39.97 6.71
C VAL A 8 14.82 -39.79 6.36
N ILE A 9 15.74 -40.44 7.08
CA ILE A 9 17.19 -40.37 6.80
C ILE A 9 17.55 -41.15 5.52
N GLN A 10 16.79 -42.17 5.14
CA GLN A 10 17.06 -42.98 3.95
C GLN A 10 16.56 -42.33 2.63
N LEU A 11 15.73 -41.29 2.70
CA LEU A 11 15.20 -40.56 1.54
C LEU A 11 15.97 -39.26 1.22
N GLY A 12 16.86 -38.81 2.10
CA GLY A 12 17.69 -37.61 1.92
C GLY A 12 18.96 -37.80 1.07
N GLY A 13 19.20 -39.01 0.56
CA GLY A 13 20.38 -39.34 -0.23
C GLY A 13 20.03 -39.72 -1.66
N LYS A 14 19.57 -38.76 -2.47
CA LYS A 14 19.70 -38.77 -3.95
C LYS A 14 19.26 -37.42 -4.52
N HIS A 15 20.21 -36.75 -5.16
CA HIS A 15 20.04 -35.54 -5.96
C HIS A 15 18.99 -35.74 -7.08
N HIS A 16 18.31 -34.65 -7.44
CA HIS A 16 17.39 -34.49 -8.58
C HIS A 16 16.08 -35.30 -8.55
N ALA A 17 15.03 -34.73 -7.93
CA ALA A 17 13.65 -34.65 -8.46
C ALA A 17 12.68 -34.23 -7.35
N CYS A 18 12.29 -32.96 -7.30
CA CYS A 18 11.11 -32.52 -6.54
C CYS A 18 10.36 -31.46 -7.35
N LYS A 19 9.81 -31.90 -8.49
CA LYS A 19 8.71 -31.23 -9.19
C LYS A 19 7.50 -32.15 -9.02
N ARG A 20 6.41 -31.59 -8.48
CA ARG A 20 5.09 -32.21 -8.23
C ARG A 20 5.01 -33.23 -7.09
N LEU A 21 4.45 -32.80 -5.96
CA LEU A 21 3.54 -33.62 -5.14
C LEU A 21 2.47 -32.68 -4.57
N CYS A 22 1.29 -32.75 -5.16
CA CYS A 22 0.08 -32.07 -4.74
C CYS A 22 -0.31 -32.54 -3.32
N LEU A 23 -0.49 -31.61 -2.39
CA LEU A 23 -1.11 -31.86 -1.10
C LEU A 23 -2.63 -31.75 -1.27
N SER A 24 -3.29 -32.88 -1.44
CA SER A 24 -4.75 -33.02 -1.40
C SER A 24 -5.14 -34.08 -0.36
N ASP A 25 -4.99 -33.76 0.93
CA ASP A 25 -5.66 -34.50 2.01
C ASP A 25 -5.86 -33.62 3.28
N PRO A 26 -7.11 -33.29 3.67
CA PRO A 26 -7.44 -32.45 4.83
C PRO A 26 -7.06 -33.05 6.20
N LYS A 27 -6.74 -34.35 6.30
CA LYS A 27 -6.44 -35.01 7.58
C LYS A 27 -5.00 -34.82 8.05
N ILE A 28 -4.07 -34.49 7.16
CA ILE A 28 -2.65 -34.24 7.50
C ILE A 28 -2.47 -32.84 8.12
N LEU A 29 -3.26 -31.84 7.71
CA LEU A 29 -3.22 -30.47 8.23
C LEU A 29 -3.60 -30.35 9.72
N ARG A 30 -4.43 -31.25 10.25
CA ARG A 30 -4.87 -31.21 11.66
C ARG A 30 -3.86 -31.78 12.68
N MET A 31 -2.87 -32.56 12.26
CA MET A 31 -1.82 -33.04 13.18
C MET A 31 -0.64 -32.06 13.36
N PHE A 32 -0.52 -31.05 12.50
CA PHE A 32 0.57 -30.08 12.54
C PHE A 32 0.37 -28.93 13.56
N SER A 33 -0.77 -28.84 14.25
CA SER A 33 -1.06 -27.72 15.16
C SER A 33 -0.60 -27.89 16.62
N THR A 34 -0.07 -29.06 17.01
CA THR A 34 0.19 -29.36 18.45
C THR A 34 1.57 -29.93 18.77
N THR A 35 2.48 -30.09 17.81
CA THR A 35 3.82 -30.69 18.07
C THR A 35 5.01 -29.87 17.54
N THR A 36 4.84 -28.57 17.31
CA THR A 36 5.87 -27.71 16.70
C THR A 36 6.79 -27.00 17.71
N CYS A 37 6.48 -27.01 19.02
CA CYS A 37 7.28 -26.28 20.01
C CYS A 37 8.51 -27.07 20.52
N ASN A 38 8.42 -28.40 20.67
CA ASN A 38 9.51 -29.20 21.27
C ASN A 38 10.55 -29.72 20.26
N THR A 39 10.20 -29.82 18.98
CA THR A 39 11.12 -30.26 17.92
C THR A 39 12.07 -29.14 17.46
N TYR A 40 11.65 -27.87 17.63
CA TYR A 40 12.43 -26.68 17.26
C TYR A 40 13.70 -26.53 18.13
N ARG A 41 13.62 -26.91 19.42
CA ARG A 41 14.76 -26.84 20.35
C ARG A 41 15.85 -27.89 20.08
N ALA A 42 15.54 -28.96 19.35
CA ALA A 42 16.49 -30.04 19.06
C ALA A 42 17.30 -29.82 17.77
N ILE A 43 16.72 -29.16 16.76
CA ILE A 43 17.36 -28.98 15.43
C ILE A 43 18.37 -27.80 15.44
N VAL A 44 18.16 -26.80 16.30
CA VAL A 44 19.05 -25.62 16.42
C VAL A 44 20.44 -25.97 16.99
N LYS A 45 20.65 -27.17 17.56
CA LYS A 45 21.95 -27.56 18.14
C LYS A 45 22.93 -28.26 17.19
N THR A 46 22.58 -28.56 15.93
CA THR A 46 23.42 -29.46 15.11
C THR A 46 23.87 -28.99 13.73
N SER A 47 23.51 -27.80 13.22
CA SER A 47 24.15 -27.26 11.99
C SER A 47 23.82 -25.77 11.71
N PRO A 48 24.81 -24.86 11.68
CA PRO A 48 24.59 -23.42 11.48
C PRO A 48 24.33 -22.97 10.03
N ARG A 49 24.23 -23.89 9.07
CA ARG A 49 24.01 -23.57 7.62
C ARG A 49 22.58 -23.81 7.10
N LEU A 50 21.66 -24.33 7.92
CA LEU A 50 20.25 -24.53 7.53
C LEU A 50 19.27 -23.49 8.13
N THR A 51 19.76 -22.58 8.97
CA THR A 51 18.95 -21.60 9.71
C THR A 51 18.39 -20.48 8.84
N ALA A 52 19.04 -20.12 7.73
CA ALA A 52 18.61 -19.03 6.86
C ALA A 52 17.40 -19.37 5.96
N GLN A 53 17.30 -20.63 5.50
CA GLN A 53 16.23 -21.04 4.58
C GLN A 53 14.93 -21.43 5.29
N VAL A 54 15.01 -21.87 6.55
CA VAL A 54 13.83 -22.24 7.36
C VAL A 54 13.16 -21.01 7.98
N HIS A 55 13.91 -19.94 8.27
CA HIS A 55 13.36 -18.68 8.80
C HIS A 55 12.46 -17.94 7.78
N CYS A 56 12.80 -17.97 6.49
CA CYS A 56 11.98 -17.38 5.43
C CYS A 56 10.65 -18.16 5.22
N CYS A 57 10.64 -19.47 5.49
CA CYS A 57 9.44 -20.30 5.35
C CYS A 57 8.46 -20.13 6.52
N ALA A 58 8.95 -19.85 7.74
CA ALA A 58 8.12 -19.57 8.92
C ALA A 58 7.36 -18.23 8.81
N GLN A 59 7.93 -17.24 8.10
CA GLN A 59 7.26 -15.96 7.80
C GLN A 59 6.01 -16.14 6.93
N ASN A 60 6.00 -17.14 6.04
CA ASN A 60 4.83 -17.44 5.19
C ASN A 60 3.72 -18.24 5.92
N LEU A 61 4.03 -18.94 7.01
CA LEU A 61 3.04 -19.80 7.70
C LEU A 61 2.28 -19.09 8.82
N ILE A 62 2.90 -18.11 9.50
CA ILE A 62 2.26 -17.38 10.61
C ILE A 62 1.33 -16.27 10.11
N ALA A 63 1.56 -15.74 8.91
CA ALA A 63 0.66 -14.79 8.24
C ALA A 63 -0.71 -15.39 7.85
N LEU A 64 -0.87 -16.72 7.89
CA LEU A 64 -2.09 -17.42 7.52
C LEU A 64 -3.02 -17.75 8.71
N THR A 65 -2.60 -17.57 9.96
CA THR A 65 -3.40 -17.99 11.14
C THR A 65 -3.83 -16.88 12.08
N CYS A 66 -3.45 -15.62 11.86
CA CYS A 66 -3.95 -14.50 12.68
C CYS A 66 -5.16 -13.83 12.02
N ARG A 67 -6.27 -14.57 11.88
CA ARG A 67 -7.61 -14.00 11.76
C ARG A 67 -8.24 -14.06 13.14
N GLN A 68 -8.40 -12.90 13.77
CA GLN A 68 -9.52 -12.46 14.62
C GLN A 68 -9.02 -11.45 15.66
N SER A 69 -9.85 -10.43 15.90
CA SER A 69 -9.69 -9.30 16.82
C SER A 69 -8.96 -8.08 16.27
N LEU A 70 -9.66 -7.30 15.44
CA LEU A 70 -9.44 -5.86 15.30
C LEU A 70 -10.63 -5.12 15.91
N HIS A 71 -10.37 -4.32 16.94
CA HIS A 71 -11.27 -3.25 17.38
C HIS A 71 -11.14 -2.06 16.43
N GLY A 72 -12.27 -1.39 16.23
CA GLY A 72 -12.56 -0.56 15.06
C GLY A 72 -11.92 0.82 15.08
N SER A 73 -11.36 1.19 13.92
CA SER A 73 -11.66 2.49 13.34
C SER A 73 -12.82 2.27 12.36
N THR A 74 -14.00 2.75 12.73
CA THR A 74 -15.12 2.88 11.80
C THR A 74 -14.81 4.04 10.86
N GLN A 75 -14.15 3.75 9.73
CA GLN A 75 -14.33 4.55 8.53
C GLN A 75 -15.38 3.88 7.65
N PRO A 76 -16.27 4.66 7.00
CA PRO A 76 -17.44 4.11 6.33
C PRO A 76 -16.98 3.19 5.21
N SER A 77 -17.35 1.91 5.30
CA SER A 77 -17.37 1.03 4.14
C SER A 77 -18.24 1.70 3.09
N SER A 78 -17.63 2.15 1.99
CA SER A 78 -18.40 2.62 0.84
C SER A 78 -19.35 1.50 0.41
N PRO A 79 -20.62 1.81 0.09
CA PRO A 79 -21.61 0.78 -0.21
C PRO A 79 -21.12 -0.05 -1.39
N THR A 80 -21.07 -1.36 -1.19
CA THR A 80 -20.85 -2.27 -2.32
C THR A 80 -22.05 -2.16 -3.24
N ALA A 81 -21.86 -2.34 -4.54
CA ALA A 81 -22.96 -2.17 -5.51
C ALA A 81 -24.14 -3.13 -5.29
N ASP A 82 -23.96 -4.17 -4.48
CA ASP A 82 -24.98 -5.14 -4.15
C ASP A 82 -25.84 -4.69 -2.95
N ASP A 83 -25.44 -3.63 -2.22
CA ASP A 83 -26.19 -3.00 -1.12
C ASP A 83 -27.08 -1.82 -1.58
N LEU A 84 -27.00 -1.43 -2.86
CA LEU A 84 -27.74 -0.28 -3.39
C LEU A 84 -29.17 -0.66 -3.80
N ASN A 85 -30.15 -0.01 -3.16
CA ASN A 85 -31.57 -0.22 -3.43
C ASN A 85 -31.92 0.13 -4.90
N THR A 86 -32.53 -0.81 -5.61
CA THR A 86 -32.99 -0.65 -7.01
C THR A 86 -33.94 0.53 -7.21
N GLU A 87 -34.61 0.99 -6.14
CA GLU A 87 -35.51 2.15 -6.17
C GLU A 87 -34.81 3.48 -6.47
N ASN A 88 -33.49 3.57 -6.25
CA ASN A 88 -32.71 4.78 -6.53
C ASN A 88 -32.05 4.76 -7.92
N LEU A 89 -32.28 3.72 -8.73
CA LEU A 89 -31.69 3.61 -10.06
C LEU A 89 -32.29 4.65 -11.02
N ILE A 90 -31.43 5.48 -11.60
CA ILE A 90 -31.82 6.50 -12.59
C ILE A 90 -31.68 5.94 -14.01
N SER A 91 -30.54 5.32 -14.30
CA SER A 91 -30.23 4.82 -15.63
C SER A 91 -29.26 3.64 -15.56
N ALA A 92 -29.36 2.76 -16.55
CA ALA A 92 -28.51 1.59 -16.68
C ALA A 92 -28.20 1.30 -18.15
N TRP A 93 -26.96 0.93 -18.43
CA TRP A 93 -26.48 0.51 -19.74
C TRP A 93 -25.81 -0.85 -19.63
N PHE A 94 -26.12 -1.73 -20.58
CA PHE A 94 -25.58 -3.07 -20.67
C PHE A 94 -24.96 -3.22 -22.05
N ASN A 95 -23.65 -3.42 -22.09
CA ASN A 95 -22.88 -3.51 -23.33
C ASN A 95 -22.22 -4.88 -23.43
N GLU A 96 -22.15 -5.41 -24.65
CA GLU A 96 -21.27 -6.54 -24.96
C GLU A 96 -19.88 -6.03 -25.26
N VAL A 97 -18.87 -6.67 -24.66
CA VAL A 97 -17.48 -6.25 -24.77
C VAL A 97 -16.57 -7.47 -24.85
N LYS A 98 -15.34 -7.27 -25.29
CA LYS A 98 -14.28 -8.28 -25.19
C LYS A 98 -13.88 -8.48 -23.73
N THR A 99 -13.12 -9.54 -23.47
CA THR A 99 -12.53 -9.82 -22.16
C THR A 99 -11.43 -8.84 -21.79
N PHE A 100 -10.74 -8.30 -22.81
CA PHE A 100 -9.70 -7.29 -22.70
C PHE A 100 -10.15 -6.04 -23.45
N GLY A 101 -9.92 -4.89 -22.86
CA GLY A 101 -10.34 -3.62 -23.42
C GLY A 101 -10.02 -2.47 -22.47
N THR A 102 -10.56 -1.30 -22.77
CA THR A 102 -10.32 -0.09 -21.98
C THR A 102 -11.63 0.63 -21.67
N LEU A 103 -11.80 0.99 -20.40
CA LEU A 103 -12.84 1.90 -19.94
C LEU A 103 -12.30 3.32 -19.98
N HIS A 104 -12.86 4.17 -20.84
CA HIS A 104 -12.56 5.59 -20.92
C HIS A 104 -13.70 6.39 -20.30
N MET A 105 -13.39 7.20 -19.30
CA MET A 105 -14.36 8.07 -18.64
C MET A 105 -13.85 9.50 -18.64
N HIS A 106 -14.68 10.43 -19.12
CA HIS A 106 -14.32 11.84 -19.17
C HIS A 106 -15.46 12.72 -18.66
N ASN A 107 -15.08 13.79 -17.95
CA ASN A 107 -15.96 14.84 -17.44
C ASN A 107 -17.05 14.31 -16.50
N VAL A 108 -16.69 13.42 -15.57
CA VAL A 108 -17.66 12.85 -14.62
C VAL A 108 -17.60 13.62 -13.30
N PRO A 109 -18.69 14.32 -12.88
CA PRO A 109 -18.66 15.27 -11.76
C PRO A 109 -19.20 14.72 -10.42
N PHE A 110 -19.37 13.41 -10.31
CA PHE A 110 -19.97 12.75 -9.15
C PHE A 110 -19.21 11.47 -8.81
N ASP A 111 -19.59 10.81 -7.73
CA ASP A 111 -18.87 9.63 -7.24
C ASP A 111 -18.95 8.45 -8.21
N VAL A 112 -17.83 7.78 -8.43
CA VAL A 112 -17.71 6.64 -9.35
C VAL A 112 -17.08 5.44 -8.65
N HIS A 113 -17.75 4.30 -8.71
CA HIS A 113 -17.25 3.01 -8.23
C HIS A 113 -17.00 2.07 -9.41
N ILE A 114 -15.74 1.75 -9.68
CA ILE A 114 -15.31 0.81 -10.72
C ILE A 114 -14.89 -0.50 -10.07
N GLN A 115 -15.52 -1.60 -10.48
CA GLN A 115 -15.26 -2.93 -9.94
C GLN A 115 -15.35 -3.99 -11.04
N PRO A 116 -14.78 -5.19 -10.83
CA PRO A 116 -14.94 -6.27 -11.77
C PRO A 116 -16.37 -6.81 -11.80
N LEU A 117 -16.73 -7.44 -12.92
CA LEU A 117 -17.87 -8.35 -12.99
C LEU A 117 -17.66 -9.55 -12.04
N ASN A 118 -18.75 -10.01 -11.42
CA ASN A 118 -18.75 -11.25 -10.66
C ASN A 118 -18.55 -12.44 -11.64
N PRO A 119 -17.46 -13.22 -11.51
CA PRO A 119 -17.21 -14.37 -12.38
C PRO A 119 -18.30 -15.46 -12.28
N VAL A 120 -19.02 -15.53 -11.16
CA VAL A 120 -20.12 -16.49 -10.97
C VAL A 120 -21.32 -16.13 -11.85
N ASP A 121 -21.66 -14.84 -11.90
CA ASP A 121 -22.81 -14.35 -12.66
C ASP A 121 -22.47 -14.14 -14.14
N TYR A 122 -21.20 -13.81 -14.44
CA TYR A 122 -20.71 -13.48 -15.78
C TYR A 122 -19.43 -14.26 -16.12
N PRO A 123 -19.51 -15.59 -16.32
CA PRO A 123 -18.34 -16.45 -16.53
C PRO A 123 -17.56 -16.13 -17.81
N ASP A 124 -18.23 -15.60 -18.84
CA ASP A 124 -17.61 -15.27 -20.12
C ASP A 124 -16.84 -13.93 -20.09
N HIS A 125 -17.02 -13.13 -19.03
CA HIS A 125 -16.36 -11.83 -18.88
C HIS A 125 -16.50 -10.91 -20.11
N ASN A 126 -17.66 -10.94 -20.76
CA ASN A 126 -17.94 -10.27 -22.03
C ASN A 126 -19.00 -9.17 -21.92
N LYS A 127 -19.20 -8.62 -20.71
CA LYS A 127 -20.19 -7.58 -20.45
C LYS A 127 -19.55 -6.37 -19.79
N SER A 128 -20.11 -5.20 -20.04
CA SER A 128 -19.86 -3.99 -19.26
C SER A 128 -21.20 -3.43 -18.82
N ILE A 129 -21.32 -3.14 -17.53
CA ILE A 129 -22.55 -2.68 -16.91
C ILE A 129 -22.28 -1.34 -16.25
N VAL A 130 -22.98 -0.31 -16.69
CA VAL A 130 -22.92 1.03 -16.12
C VAL A 130 -24.28 1.31 -15.49
N LYS A 131 -24.33 1.69 -14.21
CA LYS A 131 -25.56 2.04 -13.49
C LYS A 131 -25.36 3.36 -12.75
N VAL A 132 -26.34 4.24 -12.82
CA VAL A 132 -26.34 5.50 -12.08
C VAL A 132 -27.46 5.47 -11.06
N PHE A 133 -27.11 5.76 -9.82
CA PHE A 133 -28.02 5.81 -8.68
C PHE A 133 -28.11 7.22 -8.14
N TYR A 134 -29.28 7.58 -7.62
CA TYR A 134 -29.45 8.72 -6.74
C TYR A 134 -28.86 8.41 -5.36
N ASN A 135 -27.87 9.18 -4.93
CA ASN A 135 -27.26 9.07 -3.61
C ASN A 135 -27.85 10.14 -2.67
N GLY A 136 -29.01 9.86 -2.08
CA GLY A 136 -29.72 10.79 -1.20
C GLY A 136 -29.09 11.03 0.18
N ALA A 137 -27.83 10.62 0.41
CA ALA A 137 -27.18 10.75 1.70
C ALA A 137 -26.37 12.06 1.81
N SER A 138 -26.85 12.93 2.71
CA SER A 138 -26.19 14.08 3.34
C SER A 138 -26.32 15.47 2.68
N SER A 139 -27.22 16.28 3.23
CA SER A 139 -26.79 17.53 3.87
C SER A 139 -27.26 17.50 5.33
N HIS A 140 -26.33 17.65 6.26
CA HIS A 140 -26.65 17.93 7.65
C HIS A 140 -27.31 19.31 7.74
N GLY A 141 -28.53 19.36 8.29
CA GLY A 141 -29.21 20.62 8.63
C GLY A 141 -30.59 20.71 8.03
N THR A 142 -31.61 20.56 8.89
CA THR A 142 -32.99 21.05 8.74
C THR A 142 -33.35 21.63 7.37
N GLN A 143 -33.92 20.80 6.49
CA GLN A 143 -35.21 20.99 5.83
C GLN A 143 -35.37 19.92 4.74
N GLU A 144 -36.55 19.31 4.74
CA GLU A 144 -37.15 18.44 3.71
C GLU A 144 -36.20 17.63 2.80
N SER A 145 -36.15 16.33 3.07
CA SER A 145 -35.67 15.33 2.12
C SER A 145 -36.31 15.59 0.75
N PRO A 146 -35.55 15.83 -0.34
CA PRO A 146 -36.13 16.13 -1.65
C PRO A 146 -36.56 14.82 -2.33
N VAL A 147 -37.42 14.05 -1.67
CA VAL A 147 -38.16 12.90 -2.27
C VAL A 147 -39.18 13.40 -3.31
N GLY A 148 -39.28 14.73 -3.52
CA GLY A 148 -40.22 15.36 -4.45
C GLY A 148 -39.65 15.86 -5.79
N ARG A 149 -38.32 15.95 -6.00
CA ARG A 149 -37.81 16.19 -7.36
C ARG A 149 -37.82 14.86 -8.08
N LYS A 150 -38.81 14.63 -8.94
CA LYS A 150 -38.98 13.40 -9.72
C LYS A 150 -37.61 12.97 -10.25
N LEU A 151 -37.17 11.73 -10.01
CA LEU A 151 -35.91 11.15 -10.53
C LEU A 151 -35.70 11.45 -12.04
N SER A 152 -36.80 11.60 -12.79
CA SER A 152 -36.82 12.04 -14.20
C SER A 152 -36.27 13.44 -14.48
N GLU A 153 -36.23 14.35 -13.50
CA GLU A 153 -35.66 15.70 -13.66
C GLU A 153 -34.14 15.71 -13.42
N LEU A 154 -33.64 14.88 -12.51
CA LEU A 154 -32.19 14.69 -12.32
C LEU A 154 -31.54 14.04 -13.54
N GLY A 155 -32.24 13.07 -14.17
CA GLY A 155 -31.80 12.50 -15.44
C GLY A 155 -31.77 13.50 -16.61
N LYS A 156 -32.46 14.64 -16.53
CA LYS A 156 -32.38 15.72 -17.54
C LYS A 156 -31.21 16.67 -17.30
N LEU A 157 -30.71 16.76 -16.06
CA LEU A 157 -29.57 17.61 -15.69
C LEU A 157 -28.23 16.90 -15.92
N CYS A 158 -28.25 15.58 -16.10
CA CYS A 158 -27.10 14.72 -16.32
C CYS A 158 -27.24 14.00 -17.66
N ASP A 159 -26.75 14.60 -18.75
CA ASP A 159 -26.72 13.93 -20.07
C ASP A 159 -25.52 12.99 -20.12
N MET A 160 -25.72 11.77 -19.62
CA MET A 160 -24.70 10.72 -19.60
C MET A 160 -24.79 9.86 -20.86
N LYS A 161 -23.70 9.82 -21.61
CA LYS A 161 -23.54 9.05 -22.84
C LYS A 161 -22.60 7.89 -22.59
N VAL A 162 -23.11 6.68 -22.73
CA VAL A 162 -22.31 5.44 -22.69
C VAL A 162 -22.29 4.83 -24.09
N LYS A 163 -21.10 4.62 -24.64
CA LYS A 163 -20.90 4.01 -25.96
C LYS A 163 -19.85 2.91 -25.86
N ALA A 164 -20.20 1.71 -26.29
CA ALA A 164 -19.23 0.66 -26.57
C ALA A 164 -18.89 0.69 -28.06
N GLU A 165 -17.60 0.52 -28.41
CA GLU A 165 -17.17 0.35 -29.80
C GLU A 165 -17.67 -0.99 -30.34
N ASP A 166 -17.94 -1.06 -31.66
CA ASP A 166 -18.51 -2.27 -32.32
C ASP A 166 -17.63 -3.50 -32.15
N ASP A 167 -16.32 -3.31 -31.96
CA ASP A 167 -15.36 -4.37 -31.75
C ASP A 167 -15.32 -4.84 -30.27
N GLY A 168 -16.05 -4.18 -29.37
CA GLY A 168 -16.12 -4.46 -27.94
C GLY A 168 -14.82 -4.17 -27.15
N GLY A 169 -13.83 -3.53 -27.76
CA GLY A 169 -12.52 -3.25 -27.15
C GLY A 169 -12.50 -2.01 -26.26
N LYS A 170 -13.49 -1.13 -26.39
CA LYS A 170 -13.54 0.13 -25.65
C LYS A 170 -14.95 0.47 -25.19
N VAL A 171 -15.06 0.94 -23.95
CA VAL A 171 -16.29 1.54 -23.40
C VAL A 171 -15.99 2.99 -23.04
N SER A 172 -16.69 3.91 -23.68
CA SER A 172 -16.56 5.35 -23.44
C SER A 172 -17.78 5.85 -22.65
N VAL A 173 -17.52 6.55 -21.55
CA VAL A 173 -18.51 7.19 -20.71
C VAL A 173 -18.22 8.69 -20.66
N THR A 174 -19.18 9.51 -21.05
CA THR A 174 -19.08 10.96 -20.97
C THR A 174 -20.31 11.51 -20.28
N CYS A 175 -20.13 12.52 -19.45
CA CYS A 175 -21.21 13.19 -18.77
C CYS A 175 -21.17 14.69 -19.10
N ASP A 176 -22.27 15.22 -19.62
CA ASP A 176 -22.46 16.65 -19.82
C ASP A 176 -23.35 17.18 -18.68
N VAL A 177 -22.76 17.93 -17.75
CA VAL A 177 -23.46 18.57 -16.64
C VAL A 177 -23.26 20.08 -16.71
N PRO A 178 -24.31 20.91 -16.53
CA PRO A 178 -24.18 22.35 -16.45
C PRO A 178 -23.23 22.77 -15.32
N SER A 179 -22.35 23.75 -15.59
CA SER A 179 -21.37 24.23 -14.62
C SER A 179 -22.05 24.72 -13.32
N GLY A 180 -21.50 24.33 -12.17
CA GLY A 180 -21.98 24.77 -10.84
C GLY A 180 -23.12 23.93 -10.25
N VAL A 181 -23.54 22.85 -10.90
CA VAL A 181 -24.55 21.93 -10.36
C VAL A 181 -23.85 20.72 -9.71
N GLN A 182 -23.95 20.60 -8.39
CA GLN A 182 -23.54 19.38 -7.70
C GLN A 182 -24.70 18.38 -7.74
N LEU A 183 -24.43 17.20 -8.30
CA LEU A 183 -25.43 16.15 -8.44
C LEU A 183 -25.14 15.03 -7.42
N PRO A 184 -26.09 14.72 -6.52
CA PRO A 184 -25.93 13.64 -5.54
C PRO A 184 -26.15 12.29 -6.24
N LEU A 185 -25.23 11.93 -7.12
CA LEU A 185 -25.28 10.72 -7.93
C LEU A 185 -24.11 9.81 -7.59
N LEU A 186 -24.35 8.50 -7.74
CA LEU A 186 -23.33 7.48 -7.65
C LEU A 186 -23.37 6.66 -8.93
N CYS A 187 -22.27 6.64 -9.67
CA CYS A 187 -22.11 5.78 -10.83
C CYS A 187 -21.33 4.53 -10.47
N VAL A 188 -21.96 3.38 -10.64
CA VAL A 188 -21.35 2.07 -10.46
C VAL A 188 -21.09 1.46 -11.82
N ILE A 189 -19.84 1.05 -12.04
CA ILE A 189 -19.41 0.43 -13.28
C ILE A 189 -18.82 -0.94 -12.95
N LYS A 190 -19.40 -1.98 -13.57
CA LYS A 190 -18.87 -3.34 -13.54
C LYS A 190 -18.26 -3.66 -14.91
N VAL A 191 -16.95 -3.89 -14.97
CA VAL A 191 -16.20 -4.24 -16.20
C VAL A 191 -15.51 -5.61 -16.07
N PRO A 192 -15.08 -6.24 -17.17
CA PRO A 192 -14.22 -7.42 -17.07
C PRO A 192 -12.94 -7.11 -16.29
N VAL A 193 -12.44 -8.07 -15.50
CA VAL A 193 -11.30 -7.91 -14.58
C VAL A 193 -10.03 -7.37 -15.28
N LYS A 194 -9.88 -7.67 -16.57
CA LYS A 194 -8.73 -7.35 -17.42
C LYS A 194 -8.85 -6.00 -18.14
N PHE A 195 -9.84 -5.17 -17.79
CA PHE A 195 -10.04 -3.87 -18.42
C PHE A 195 -9.09 -2.83 -17.85
N ASP A 196 -8.41 -2.15 -18.77
CA ASP A 196 -7.67 -0.94 -18.45
C ASP A 196 -8.64 0.20 -18.14
N VAL A 197 -8.19 1.15 -17.31
CA VAL A 197 -9.02 2.28 -16.88
C VAL A 197 -8.29 3.58 -17.22
N ASP A 198 -8.97 4.46 -17.95
CA ASP A 198 -8.60 5.86 -18.18
C ASP A 198 -9.75 6.73 -17.66
N PHE A 199 -9.56 7.31 -16.47
CA PHE A 199 -10.55 8.10 -15.78
C PHE A 199 -10.11 9.55 -15.67
N LYS A 200 -10.98 10.47 -16.11
CA LYS A 200 -10.85 11.91 -15.86
C LYS A 200 -12.09 12.43 -15.15
N GLY A 201 -11.94 12.65 -13.85
CA GLY A 201 -12.97 13.27 -13.01
C GLY A 201 -12.86 14.78 -13.09
N SER A 202 -14.02 15.43 -13.12
CA SER A 202 -14.11 16.88 -12.97
C SER A 202 -14.85 17.19 -11.67
N HIS A 203 -14.68 18.38 -11.10
CA HIS A 203 -15.38 18.78 -9.86
C HIS A 203 -15.09 17.84 -8.67
N ASP A 204 -16.01 17.74 -7.70
CA ASP A 204 -15.77 17.13 -6.37
C ASP A 204 -16.06 15.62 -6.29
N GLY A 205 -16.31 14.95 -7.43
CA GLY A 205 -16.66 13.54 -7.46
C GLY A 205 -15.48 12.64 -7.08
N SER A 206 -15.66 11.71 -6.14
CA SER A 206 -14.61 10.77 -5.74
C SER A 206 -14.63 9.50 -6.59
N VAL A 207 -13.48 8.88 -6.79
CA VAL A 207 -13.36 7.63 -7.56
C VAL A 207 -12.88 6.49 -6.67
N THR A 208 -13.59 5.36 -6.73
CA THR A 208 -13.18 4.11 -6.09
C THR A 208 -12.93 3.06 -7.15
N ILE A 209 -11.73 2.48 -7.18
CA ILE A 209 -11.37 1.40 -8.11
C ILE A 209 -10.90 0.20 -7.29
N GLY A 210 -11.54 -0.95 -7.50
CA GLY A 210 -11.28 -2.14 -6.70
C GLY A 210 -11.16 -3.42 -7.51
N SER A 211 -10.29 -4.33 -7.05
CA SER A 211 -10.22 -5.74 -7.46
C SER A 211 -10.01 -5.98 -8.96
N LEU A 212 -9.25 -5.11 -9.62
CA LEU A 212 -8.88 -5.25 -11.04
C LEU A 212 -7.49 -5.88 -11.21
N ASP A 213 -7.35 -6.64 -12.29
CA ASP A 213 -6.08 -7.23 -12.74
C ASP A 213 -5.90 -6.94 -14.23
N CYS A 214 -5.41 -5.73 -14.54
CA CYS A 214 -5.36 -5.16 -15.89
C CYS A 214 -3.96 -4.68 -16.28
N GLY A 215 -3.79 -4.16 -17.49
CA GLY A 215 -2.52 -3.63 -17.97
C GLY A 215 -2.18 -2.29 -17.35
N SER A 216 -3.13 -1.35 -17.40
CA SER A 216 -2.92 0.04 -17.00
C SER A 216 -4.13 0.67 -16.32
N ILE A 217 -3.86 1.50 -15.30
CA ILE A 217 -4.85 2.39 -14.67
C ILE A 217 -4.29 3.80 -14.69
N LYS A 218 -5.02 4.73 -15.30
CA LYS A 218 -4.75 6.15 -15.34
C LYS A 218 -5.94 6.89 -14.78
N VAL A 219 -5.70 7.73 -13.78
CA VAL A 219 -6.73 8.54 -13.13
C VAL A 219 -6.20 9.96 -13.01
N HIS A 220 -6.99 10.92 -13.46
CA HIS A 220 -6.74 12.33 -13.27
C HIS A 220 -7.99 12.97 -12.65
N MET A 221 -7.81 13.64 -11.50
CA MET A 221 -8.88 14.29 -10.74
C MET A 221 -8.55 15.75 -10.50
N GLU A 222 -9.45 16.65 -10.86
CA GLU A 222 -9.34 18.06 -10.47
C GLU A 222 -9.61 18.23 -8.98
N ARG A 223 -10.74 17.70 -8.48
CA ARG A 223 -11.06 17.63 -7.06
C ARG A 223 -11.62 16.26 -6.70
N GLY A 224 -11.62 15.93 -5.41
CA GLY A 224 -12.17 14.68 -4.88
C GLY A 224 -11.11 13.60 -4.62
N ASP A 225 -11.50 12.59 -3.86
CA ASP A 225 -10.58 11.56 -3.38
C ASP A 225 -10.52 10.35 -4.32
N CYS A 226 -9.33 9.75 -4.44
CA CYS A 226 -9.12 8.51 -5.16
C CYS A 226 -8.86 7.36 -4.19
N HIS A 227 -9.72 6.34 -4.24
CA HIS A 227 -9.66 5.16 -3.39
C HIS A 227 -9.34 3.93 -4.23
N LEU A 228 -8.19 3.32 -4.01
CA LEU A 228 -7.77 2.10 -4.70
C LEU A 228 -7.82 0.89 -3.77
N SER A 229 -8.25 -0.27 -4.26
CA SER A 229 -8.21 -1.49 -3.45
C SER A 229 -7.91 -2.76 -4.21
N SER A 230 -6.94 -3.55 -3.73
CA SER A 230 -6.59 -4.87 -4.29
C SER A 230 -6.35 -4.84 -5.81
N ILE A 231 -5.44 -3.97 -6.26
CA ILE A 231 -5.16 -3.72 -7.67
C ILE A 231 -3.87 -4.42 -8.08
N ARG A 232 -3.92 -5.11 -9.24
CA ARG A 232 -2.76 -5.69 -9.90
C ARG A 232 -2.65 -5.14 -11.31
N THR A 233 -1.58 -4.44 -11.63
CA THR A 233 -1.35 -3.92 -12.97
C THR A 233 0.11 -3.96 -13.38
N THR A 234 0.37 -3.60 -14.64
CA THR A 234 1.72 -3.27 -15.10
C THR A 234 2.09 -1.85 -14.70
N SER A 235 1.16 -0.89 -14.86
CA SER A 235 1.34 0.50 -14.43
C SER A 235 0.08 1.11 -13.80
N ILE A 236 0.29 2.01 -12.84
CA ILE A 236 -0.75 2.81 -12.19
C ILE A 236 -0.25 4.26 -12.16
N THR A 237 -1.01 5.18 -12.72
CA THR A 237 -0.74 6.62 -12.68
C THR A 237 -1.98 7.32 -12.14
N ILE A 238 -1.88 7.88 -10.94
CA ILE A 238 -2.95 8.64 -10.30
C ILE A 238 -2.45 10.05 -10.04
N GLU A 239 -3.17 11.03 -10.57
CA GLU A 239 -2.92 12.44 -10.37
C GLU A 239 -4.20 13.07 -9.81
N CYS A 240 -4.10 13.68 -8.63
CA CYS A 240 -5.19 14.42 -8.00
C CYS A 240 -4.72 15.82 -7.68
N ASP A 241 -5.32 16.86 -8.27
CA ASP A 241 -4.93 18.25 -8.01
C ASP A 241 -5.36 18.68 -6.60
N GLU A 242 -6.60 18.38 -6.21
CA GLU A 242 -7.11 18.58 -4.85
C GLU A 242 -7.84 17.34 -4.34
N GLY A 243 -7.23 16.61 -3.42
CA GLY A 243 -7.85 15.42 -2.82
C GLY A 243 -6.80 14.41 -2.40
N ASN A 244 -7.25 13.39 -1.68
CA ASN A 244 -6.40 12.36 -1.14
C ASN A 244 -6.36 11.15 -2.05
N ILE A 245 -5.21 10.49 -2.09
CA ILE A 245 -5.08 9.17 -2.69
C ILE A 245 -4.93 8.17 -1.56
N SER A 246 -5.89 7.25 -1.44
CA SER A 246 -5.83 6.17 -0.46
C SER A 246 -5.80 4.83 -1.14
N SER A 247 -5.01 3.92 -0.58
CA SER A 247 -4.99 2.52 -1.02
C SER A 247 -5.17 1.55 0.12
N ASN A 248 -6.30 0.85 0.04
CA ASN A 248 -6.64 -0.21 0.95
C ASN A 248 -6.15 -1.56 0.39
N LYS A 249 -5.38 -2.29 1.18
CA LYS A 249 -4.75 -3.59 0.82
C LYS A 249 -3.57 -3.42 -0.14
N GLN A 250 -3.55 -4.14 -1.25
CA GLN A 250 -2.38 -4.27 -2.11
C GLN A 250 -2.54 -3.46 -3.40
N LEU A 251 -1.50 -2.69 -3.75
CA LEU A 251 -1.22 -2.22 -5.11
C LEU A 251 0.04 -2.92 -5.63
N LEU A 252 -0.07 -3.54 -6.80
CA LEU A 252 1.03 -4.22 -7.47
C LEU A 252 1.21 -3.65 -8.88
N GLY A 253 2.40 -3.16 -9.20
CA GLY A 253 2.75 -2.64 -10.53
C GLY A 253 3.83 -1.55 -10.48
N ALA A 254 4.06 -0.84 -11.58
CA ALA A 254 4.78 0.43 -11.56
C ALA A 254 3.84 1.54 -11.06
N ILE A 255 4.04 2.02 -9.84
CA ILE A 255 3.11 2.91 -9.13
C ILE A 255 3.61 4.34 -9.21
N HIS A 256 2.78 5.26 -9.71
CA HIS A 256 3.01 6.70 -9.72
C HIS A 256 1.78 7.40 -9.13
N LEU A 257 1.90 7.95 -7.93
CA LEU A 257 0.85 8.67 -7.22
C LEU A 257 1.28 10.11 -7.01
N GLN A 258 0.46 11.05 -7.45
CA GLN A 258 0.70 12.48 -7.29
C GLN A 258 -0.54 13.15 -6.72
N CYS A 259 -0.37 13.80 -5.57
CA CYS A 259 -1.35 14.72 -5.01
C CYS A 259 -0.86 16.16 -5.20
N GLY A 260 -1.77 17.09 -5.48
CA GLY A 260 -1.50 18.51 -5.45
C GLY A 260 -1.62 19.07 -4.04
N LYS A 261 -1.72 20.40 -3.95
CA LYS A 261 -1.48 21.25 -2.77
C LYS A 261 -1.60 20.57 -1.42
N ASN A 262 -2.80 20.17 -1.00
CA ASN A 262 -3.03 19.65 0.36
C ASN A 262 -3.37 18.15 0.41
N GLY A 263 -3.26 17.44 -0.72
CA GLY A 263 -3.65 16.04 -0.82
C GLY A 263 -2.65 15.11 -0.16
N SER A 264 -3.13 14.18 0.67
CA SER A 264 -2.28 13.17 1.30
C SER A 264 -2.34 11.84 0.56
N ILE A 265 -1.23 11.09 0.62
CA ILE A 265 -1.12 9.74 0.05
C ILE A 265 -1.06 8.74 1.20
N THR A 266 -2.01 7.83 1.26
CA THR A 266 -2.06 6.75 2.25
C THR A 266 -2.07 5.38 1.59
N GLY A 267 -1.31 4.42 2.11
CA GLY A 267 -1.20 3.10 1.51
C GLY A 267 -0.93 1.98 2.50
N GLU A 268 -1.64 0.86 2.34
CA GLU A 268 -1.39 -0.36 3.13
C GLU A 268 -0.18 -1.14 2.60
N ARG A 269 -0.16 -1.51 1.31
CA ARG A 269 0.91 -2.34 0.75
C ARG A 269 1.19 -2.01 -0.71
N PHE A 270 2.35 -1.43 -1.00
CA PHE A 270 2.81 -1.16 -2.36
C PHE A 270 3.90 -2.15 -2.77
N GLN A 271 3.77 -2.71 -3.98
CA GLN A 271 4.71 -3.69 -4.51
C GLN A 271 4.97 -3.45 -5.99
N GLY A 272 6.23 -3.58 -6.45
CA GLY A 272 6.54 -3.40 -7.86
C GLY A 272 8.01 -3.17 -8.15
N GLY A 273 8.34 -2.84 -9.40
CA GLY A 273 9.70 -2.45 -9.75
C GLY A 273 10.02 -1.00 -9.36
N SER A 274 9.05 -0.10 -9.54
CA SER A 274 9.19 1.33 -9.28
C SER A 274 7.95 1.87 -8.59
N ILE A 275 8.15 2.59 -7.49
CA ILE A 275 7.10 3.29 -6.75
C ILE A 275 7.50 4.76 -6.62
N GLN A 276 6.60 5.66 -7.01
CA GLN A 276 6.76 7.09 -6.85
C GLN A 276 5.53 7.68 -6.18
N CYS A 277 5.73 8.38 -5.06
CA CYS A 277 4.69 9.10 -4.34
C CYS A 277 5.13 10.55 -4.18
N THR A 278 4.33 11.49 -4.69
CA THR A 278 4.64 12.92 -4.67
C THR A 278 3.44 13.70 -4.14
N THR A 279 3.69 14.63 -3.23
CA THR A 279 2.70 15.62 -2.79
C THR A 279 3.38 16.97 -2.55
N GLU A 280 2.60 18.04 -2.46
CA GLU A 280 3.11 19.38 -2.13
C GLU A 280 3.10 19.58 -0.60
N ALA A 281 1.93 19.72 0.03
CA ALA A 281 1.82 19.95 1.47
C ALA A 281 1.24 18.78 2.26
N GLY A 282 0.73 17.73 1.61
CA GLY A 282 0.14 16.58 2.29
C GLY A 282 1.17 15.57 2.81
N ASP A 283 0.73 14.69 3.69
CA ASP A 283 1.55 13.61 4.22
C ASP A 283 1.60 12.43 3.25
N ILE A 284 2.69 11.66 3.31
CA ILE A 284 2.81 10.34 2.68
C ILE A 284 2.94 9.31 3.81
N ASP A 285 1.92 8.48 4.02
CA ASP A 285 1.92 7.38 5.00
C ASP A 285 1.73 6.04 4.28
N VAL A 286 2.79 5.24 4.22
CA VAL A 286 2.74 3.91 3.61
C VAL A 286 3.20 2.86 4.61
N LYS A 287 2.33 1.89 4.90
CA LYS A 287 2.66 0.85 5.89
C LYS A 287 3.71 -0.12 5.39
N THR A 288 3.63 -0.55 4.13
CA THR A 288 4.60 -1.53 3.63
C THR A 288 4.93 -1.32 2.16
N ILE A 289 6.23 -1.29 1.85
CA ILE A 289 6.78 -1.12 0.51
C ILE A 289 7.73 -2.27 0.19
N TYR A 290 7.46 -2.97 -0.91
CA TYR A 290 8.39 -3.95 -1.51
C TYR A 290 8.66 -3.59 -2.96
N ALA A 291 9.73 -2.83 -3.21
CA ALA A 291 10.12 -2.48 -4.56
C ALA A 291 11.63 -2.44 -4.77
N GLU A 292 12.06 -2.52 -6.02
CA GLU A 292 13.48 -2.31 -6.34
C GLU A 292 13.84 -0.84 -6.10
N LYS A 293 12.98 0.10 -6.52
CA LYS A 293 13.15 1.54 -6.35
C LYS A 293 11.88 2.21 -5.85
N THR A 294 12.04 3.05 -4.83
CA THR A 294 10.97 3.87 -4.25
C THR A 294 11.44 5.30 -4.14
N THR A 295 10.62 6.25 -4.58
CA THR A 295 10.84 7.68 -4.39
C THR A 295 9.62 8.29 -3.72
N CYS A 296 9.81 8.91 -2.56
CA CYS A 296 8.78 9.67 -1.86
C CYS A 296 9.22 11.14 -1.76
N SER A 297 8.35 12.07 -2.12
CA SER A 297 8.65 13.50 -2.05
C SER A 297 7.45 14.29 -1.55
N SER A 298 7.67 15.14 -0.55
CA SER A 298 6.67 16.12 -0.08
C SER A 298 7.36 17.45 0.18
N HIS A 299 6.77 18.59 -0.19
CA HIS A 299 7.37 19.89 0.11
C HIS A 299 7.24 20.21 1.61
N SER A 300 6.04 20.17 2.19
CA SER A 300 5.82 20.52 3.61
C SER A 300 5.11 19.46 4.45
N GLY A 301 4.84 18.28 3.89
CA GLY A 301 4.26 17.17 4.62
C GLY A 301 5.31 16.18 5.11
N ASN A 302 4.91 15.37 6.08
CA ASN A 302 5.73 14.30 6.63
C ASN A 302 5.70 13.07 5.73
N VAL A 303 6.80 12.32 5.74
CA VAL A 303 6.90 11.03 5.07
C VAL A 303 7.09 9.96 6.13
N HIS A 304 6.09 9.07 6.26
CA HIS A 304 6.14 7.91 7.13
C HIS A 304 6.07 6.63 6.29
N VAL A 305 7.14 5.83 6.35
CA VAL A 305 7.15 4.50 5.75
C VAL A 305 7.41 3.48 6.86
N ARG A 306 6.43 2.62 7.15
CA ARG A 306 6.59 1.71 8.30
C ARG A 306 7.59 0.59 8.00
N ASP A 307 7.37 -0.17 6.93
CA ASP A 307 8.30 -1.21 6.49
C ASP A 307 8.69 -0.98 5.03
N CYS A 308 9.98 -0.88 4.71
CA CYS A 308 10.44 -0.75 3.33
C CYS A 308 11.59 -1.68 3.00
N HIS A 309 11.51 -2.24 1.79
CA HIS A 309 12.55 -3.06 1.18
C HIS A 309 12.99 -2.46 -0.15
N GLY A 310 14.31 -2.49 -0.40
CA GLY A 310 14.93 -2.04 -1.65
C GLY A 310 15.59 -0.67 -1.58
N ASP A 311 15.71 0.03 -2.71
CA ASP A 311 16.36 1.34 -2.78
C ASP A 311 15.32 2.45 -2.59
N VAL A 312 15.39 3.16 -1.46
CA VAL A 312 14.44 4.21 -1.09
C VAL A 312 15.11 5.58 -1.16
N THR A 313 14.46 6.51 -1.86
CA THR A 313 14.83 7.93 -1.89
C THR A 313 13.71 8.75 -1.29
N VAL A 314 14.02 9.61 -0.33
CA VAL A 314 13.06 10.53 0.29
C VAL A 314 13.57 11.95 0.18
N LYS A 315 12.69 12.88 -0.21
CA LYS A 315 12.98 14.31 -0.22
C LYS A 315 11.87 15.10 0.47
N THR A 316 12.24 16.00 1.38
CA THR A 316 11.29 16.97 1.95
C THR A 316 11.93 18.31 2.28
N SER A 317 11.18 19.39 2.11
CA SER A 317 11.65 20.75 2.46
C SER A 317 11.29 21.09 3.91
N ASP A 318 10.03 20.94 4.31
CA ASP A 318 9.51 21.36 5.61
C ASP A 318 8.70 20.23 6.28
N GLY A 319 9.25 19.02 6.34
CA GLY A 319 8.57 17.84 6.86
C GLY A 319 9.53 16.86 7.53
N ASN A 320 8.98 16.00 8.39
CA ASN A 320 9.77 14.96 9.06
C ASN A 320 9.76 13.65 8.27
N LEU A 321 10.82 12.87 8.43
CA LEU A 321 10.91 11.51 7.91
C LEU A 321 10.84 10.52 9.07
N THR A 322 9.94 9.55 8.98
CA THR A 322 9.94 8.36 9.85
C THR A 322 10.01 7.10 9.01
N VAL A 323 11.00 6.25 9.28
CA VAL A 323 11.08 4.89 8.73
C VAL A 323 11.13 3.90 9.89
N ASP A 324 10.03 3.17 10.12
CA ASP A 324 9.94 2.28 11.28
C ASP A 324 10.76 0.98 11.09
N SER A 325 11.13 0.62 9.86
CA SER A 325 11.92 -0.58 9.52
C SER A 325 12.45 -0.49 8.08
N LEU A 326 13.76 -0.28 7.95
CA LEU A 326 14.48 -0.25 6.67
C LEU A 326 15.24 -1.57 6.46
N ASP A 327 15.01 -2.18 5.31
CA ASP A 327 15.77 -3.31 4.77
C ASP A 327 16.25 -3.01 3.34
N GLY A 328 17.43 -2.39 3.20
CA GLY A 328 17.99 -2.02 1.90
C GLY A 328 18.80 -0.72 1.94
N LYS A 329 18.61 0.11 0.91
CA LYS A 329 19.27 1.42 0.80
C LYS A 329 18.32 2.57 1.09
N LEU A 330 18.84 3.63 1.69
CA LEU A 330 18.10 4.87 1.92
C LEU A 330 18.94 6.08 1.54
N SER A 331 18.37 6.99 0.75
CA SER A 331 18.88 8.33 0.49
C SER A 331 17.81 9.34 0.89
N ALA A 332 17.99 10.02 2.02
CA ALA A 332 17.04 10.99 2.54
C ALA A 332 17.66 12.40 2.56
N GLU A 333 16.97 13.37 1.94
CA GLU A 333 17.34 14.78 1.95
C GLU A 333 16.19 15.59 2.56
N LEU A 334 16.48 16.27 3.67
CA LEU A 334 15.55 17.12 4.41
C LEU A 334 16.14 18.53 4.50
N GLU A 335 15.36 19.58 4.19
CA GLU A 335 15.82 20.95 4.45
C GLU A 335 15.56 21.34 5.91
N ASN A 336 14.31 21.33 6.33
CA ASN A 336 13.84 21.65 7.68
C ASN A 336 12.97 20.50 8.19
N GLY A 337 13.56 19.62 8.99
CA GLY A 337 12.88 18.44 9.47
C GLY A 337 13.81 17.46 10.15
N SER A 338 13.24 16.65 11.03
CA SER A 338 13.96 15.57 11.69
C SER A 338 13.73 14.24 10.99
N ALA A 339 14.71 13.36 11.06
CA ALA A 339 14.62 12.00 10.55
C ALA A 339 14.72 10.99 11.69
N ASP A 340 13.79 10.05 11.75
CA ASP A 340 13.84 8.88 12.64
C ASP A 340 13.81 7.61 11.78
N VAL A 341 14.92 6.87 11.75
CA VAL A 341 15.08 5.69 10.89
C VAL A 341 15.55 4.51 11.72
N PHE A 342 14.77 3.42 11.70
CA PHE A 342 15.19 2.12 12.21
C PHE A 342 15.77 1.26 11.08
N VAL A 343 17.04 0.93 11.20
CA VAL A 343 17.81 0.14 10.26
C VAL A 343 17.82 -1.31 10.72
N THR A 344 17.12 -2.18 10.00
CA THR A 344 17.14 -3.63 10.25
C THR A 344 18.29 -4.30 9.52
N ARG A 345 18.42 -4.03 8.21
CA ARG A 345 19.56 -4.42 7.38
C ARG A 345 19.88 -3.26 6.44
N GLN A 346 21.14 -2.85 6.43
CA GLN A 346 21.59 -1.75 5.57
C GLN A 346 22.47 -2.25 4.42
N GLU A 347 22.21 -1.69 3.25
CA GLU A 347 23.01 -1.85 2.03
C GLU A 347 23.60 -0.50 1.56
N GLY A 348 23.39 0.56 2.34
CA GLY A 348 23.84 1.93 2.10
C GLY A 348 22.80 2.94 2.57
N VAL A 349 23.13 3.73 3.59
CA VAL A 349 22.21 4.73 4.16
C VAL A 349 22.88 6.09 4.12
N THR A 350 22.21 7.08 3.54
CA THR A 350 22.62 8.49 3.55
C THR A 350 21.44 9.34 3.96
N ILE A 351 21.59 10.08 5.04
CA ILE A 351 20.57 11.02 5.54
C ILE A 351 21.23 12.38 5.69
N ALA A 352 20.64 13.41 5.10
CA ALA A 352 21.09 14.79 5.27
C ALA A 352 19.90 15.65 5.70
N THR A 353 20.05 16.35 6.82
CA THR A 353 19.12 17.42 7.23
C THR A 353 19.89 18.72 7.42
N ARG A 354 19.38 19.84 6.89
CA ARG A 354 19.99 21.15 7.10
C ARG A 354 19.61 21.72 8.47
N GLN A 355 18.35 21.60 8.86
CA GLN A 355 17.82 21.99 10.17
C GLN A 355 16.94 20.88 10.74
N GLY A 356 17.43 20.20 11.77
CA GLY A 356 16.70 19.15 12.47
C GLY A 356 17.63 18.09 13.02
N ASP A 357 17.06 17.13 13.72
CA ASP A 357 17.80 16.04 14.35
C ASP A 357 17.69 14.77 13.51
N VAL A 358 18.70 13.90 13.65
CA VAL A 358 18.68 12.57 13.04
C VAL A 358 18.77 11.52 14.14
N MET A 359 17.76 10.66 14.24
CA MET A 359 17.74 9.49 15.09
C MET A 359 17.95 8.25 14.22
N LEU A 360 19.06 7.55 14.45
CA LEU A 360 19.36 6.27 13.85
C LEU A 360 19.23 5.18 14.90
N ARG A 361 18.30 4.26 14.67
CA ARG A 361 18.06 3.09 15.51
C ARG A 361 18.57 1.87 14.75
N PHE A 362 19.32 1.00 15.41
CA PHE A 362 19.91 -0.19 14.80
C PHE A 362 19.44 -1.45 15.49
N ALA A 363 19.16 -2.49 14.70
CA ALA A 363 18.99 -3.83 15.26
C ALA A 363 20.28 -4.31 15.93
N GLU A 364 20.16 -5.13 16.98
CA GLU A 364 21.28 -5.57 17.81
C GLU A 364 22.40 -6.24 17.04
N ASP A 365 22.09 -6.90 15.92
CA ASP A 365 23.03 -7.67 15.11
C ASP A 365 23.79 -6.84 14.07
N ASN A 366 23.37 -5.61 13.79
CA ASN A 366 23.98 -4.76 12.76
C ASN A 366 25.48 -4.50 12.97
N SER A 367 26.21 -4.55 11.86
CA SER A 367 27.60 -4.11 11.74
C SER A 367 27.71 -3.19 10.53
N CYS A 368 28.21 -1.98 10.73
CA CYS A 368 28.37 -1.00 9.66
C CYS A 368 29.44 0.04 9.99
N SER A 369 30.00 0.65 8.94
CA SER A 369 30.85 1.83 9.08
C SER A 369 29.97 3.07 9.16
N LEU A 370 30.41 4.08 9.91
CA LEU A 370 29.68 5.32 10.17
C LEU A 370 30.49 6.53 9.67
N ASP A 371 29.78 7.49 9.08
CA ASP A 371 30.31 8.81 8.70
C ASP A 371 29.29 9.87 9.15
N LEU A 372 29.52 10.46 10.31
CA LEU A 372 28.55 11.30 11.00
C LEU A 372 29.05 12.74 11.10
N GLU A 373 28.22 13.70 10.72
CA GLU A 373 28.49 15.12 10.85
C GLU A 373 27.35 15.79 11.60
N ALA A 374 27.58 16.26 12.82
CA ALA A 374 26.55 16.97 13.59
C ALA A 374 27.16 17.93 14.61
N LYS A 375 26.33 18.85 15.12
CA LYS A 375 26.70 19.72 16.24
C LYS A 375 26.91 18.90 17.52
N VAL A 376 26.07 17.88 17.74
CA VAL A 376 26.13 16.97 18.89
C VAL A 376 25.88 15.54 18.40
N ILE A 377 26.72 14.60 18.84
CA ILE A 377 26.50 13.17 18.60
C ILE A 377 26.26 12.51 19.96
N GLU A 378 25.10 11.90 20.14
CA GLU A 378 24.76 11.09 21.29
C GLU A 378 24.69 9.61 20.92
N LYS A 379 25.20 8.78 21.82
CA LYS A 379 25.23 7.33 21.66
C LYS A 379 24.59 6.68 22.88
N ASP A 380 23.80 5.66 22.63
CA ASP A 380 23.30 4.77 23.66
C ASP A 380 24.45 3.89 24.22
N GLU A 381 24.49 3.71 25.55
CA GLU A 381 25.51 2.89 26.22
C GLU A 381 25.46 1.41 25.80
N SER A 382 24.27 0.94 25.40
CA SER A 382 24.06 -0.42 24.90
C SER A 382 24.65 -0.65 23.50
N LEU A 383 24.89 0.43 22.73
CA LEU A 383 25.39 0.33 21.37
C LEU A 383 26.93 0.31 21.36
N LYS A 384 27.51 -0.78 20.85
CA LYS A 384 28.97 -0.92 20.67
C LYS A 384 29.45 -0.09 19.47
N VAL A 385 29.60 1.22 19.68
CA VAL A 385 30.11 2.17 18.68
C VAL A 385 31.51 2.66 19.04
N VAL A 386 32.40 2.64 18.07
CA VAL A 386 33.70 3.30 18.12
C VAL A 386 33.65 4.46 17.12
N LEU A 387 33.87 5.70 17.59
CA LEU A 387 33.93 6.90 16.75
C LEU A 387 35.25 7.64 17.02
N ASP A 388 35.80 8.24 15.98
CA ASP A 388 36.92 9.18 16.05
C ASP A 388 36.43 10.61 16.36
N LYS A 389 37.38 11.55 16.40
CA LYS A 389 37.09 12.97 16.64
C LYS A 389 36.35 13.66 15.48
N GLN A 390 36.31 13.03 14.32
CA GLN A 390 35.74 13.55 13.07
C GLN A 390 34.35 12.96 12.80
N GLY A 391 33.84 12.11 13.71
CA GLY A 391 32.53 11.48 13.56
C GLY A 391 32.54 10.23 12.68
N LYS A 392 33.72 9.73 12.29
CA LYS A 392 33.87 8.49 11.53
C LYS A 392 34.14 7.32 12.46
N GLY A 393 33.64 6.15 12.09
CA GLY A 393 33.88 4.96 12.89
C GLY A 393 33.02 3.79 12.46
N PHE A 394 32.62 2.95 13.41
CA PHE A 394 31.85 1.75 13.11
C PHE A 394 31.00 1.26 14.29
N ILE A 395 29.96 0.50 13.96
CA ILE A 395 29.16 -0.31 14.87
C ILE A 395 29.67 -1.75 14.78
N LYS A 396 30.14 -2.31 15.90
CA LYS A 396 30.77 -3.64 16.05
C LYS A 396 32.02 -3.93 15.22
N SER A 397 31.98 -3.78 13.90
CA SER A 397 33.08 -4.03 12.99
C SER A 397 32.98 -3.12 11.77
N GLU A 398 34.15 -2.79 11.22
CA GLU A 398 34.25 -2.06 9.96
C GLU A 398 33.78 -2.95 8.79
N THR A 399 33.01 -2.36 7.89
CA THR A 399 32.43 -3.03 6.72
C THR A 399 32.45 -2.10 5.51
N ASP A 400 32.31 -2.66 4.31
CA ASP A 400 32.19 -1.88 3.07
C ASP A 400 30.92 -1.03 3.01
N THR A 401 29.90 -1.41 3.78
CA THR A 401 28.63 -0.70 3.86
C THR A 401 28.70 0.45 4.86
N VAL A 402 28.40 1.66 4.40
CA VAL A 402 28.53 2.90 5.17
C VAL A 402 27.16 3.52 5.43
N VAL A 403 26.93 3.92 6.68
CA VAL A 403 25.82 4.78 7.08
C VAL A 403 26.35 6.19 7.26
N LYS A 404 25.89 7.09 6.39
CA LYS A 404 26.22 8.52 6.40
C LYS A 404 25.05 9.30 6.97
N ALA A 405 25.31 10.16 7.94
CA ALA A 405 24.29 11.09 8.44
C ALA A 405 24.90 12.47 8.67
N SER A 406 24.26 13.51 8.13
CA SER A 406 24.66 14.90 8.31
C SER A 406 23.49 15.70 8.90
N ALA A 407 23.73 16.33 10.04
CA ALA A 407 22.83 17.25 10.74
C ALA A 407 23.65 18.44 11.31
N PRO A 408 24.20 19.34 10.46
CA PRO A 408 25.21 20.32 10.88
C PRO A 408 24.73 21.28 11.98
N GLN A 409 23.43 21.58 12.03
CA GLN A 409 22.81 22.46 13.04
C GLN A 409 22.09 21.69 14.16
N GLY A 410 21.95 20.38 14.02
CA GLY A 410 21.20 19.54 14.94
C GLY A 410 22.05 18.46 15.59
N LYS A 411 21.36 17.45 16.10
CA LYS A 411 21.93 16.34 16.84
C LYS A 411 21.73 15.03 16.09
N ILE A 412 22.75 14.19 16.12
CA ILE A 412 22.63 12.77 15.73
C ILE A 412 22.54 11.92 16.99
N SER A 413 21.50 11.08 17.07
CA SER A 413 21.32 10.10 18.14
C SER A 413 21.43 8.69 17.59
N LEU A 414 22.33 7.89 18.15
CA LEU A 414 22.50 6.48 17.81
C LEU A 414 21.91 5.61 18.94
N ARG A 415 20.96 4.73 18.61
CA ARG A 415 20.32 3.84 19.58
C ARG A 415 20.27 2.39 19.11
N VAL A 416 20.27 1.46 20.07
CA VAL A 416 19.86 0.08 19.82
C VAL A 416 18.34 0.00 19.91
N GLN A 417 17.73 -0.83 19.07
CA GLN A 417 16.33 -1.19 19.22
C GLN A 417 16.14 -2.68 18.96
N ASP A 418 15.43 -3.34 19.90
CA ASP A 418 14.93 -4.68 19.71
C ASP A 418 13.79 -4.67 18.68
N TRP A 419 13.82 -5.62 17.75
CA TRP A 419 12.77 -5.85 16.76
C TRP A 419 11.39 -6.01 17.39
N LEU A 420 11.28 -6.67 18.55
CA LEU A 420 9.98 -6.81 19.22
C LEU A 420 9.37 -5.46 19.62
N SER A 421 10.21 -4.47 19.89
CA SER A 421 9.80 -3.12 20.25
C SER A 421 9.55 -2.22 19.02
N SER A 422 9.98 -2.60 17.82
CA SER A 422 9.59 -1.92 16.57
C SER A 422 8.17 -2.28 16.14
N ILE A 423 7.72 -3.48 16.48
CA ILE A 423 6.32 -3.86 16.31
C ILE A 423 5.53 -3.15 17.42
N LYS A 424 4.91 -2.00 17.09
CA LYS A 424 3.99 -1.23 17.98
C LYS A 424 2.71 -2.03 18.28
N LEU A 425 2.84 -3.21 18.90
CA LEU A 425 1.73 -4.07 19.29
C LEU A 425 0.92 -3.37 20.38
N GLN A 426 -0.22 -2.79 20.00
CA GLN A 426 -1.23 -2.36 20.94
C GLN A 426 -1.89 -3.62 21.51
N PHE A 427 -1.38 -4.12 22.63
CA PHE A 427 -2.13 -5.09 23.41
C PHE A 427 -3.33 -4.36 24.02
N GLY A 428 -4.52 -4.63 23.48
CA GLY A 428 -5.76 -4.15 24.07
C GLY A 428 -5.86 -4.65 25.51
N ASN A 429 -5.89 -3.72 26.46
CA ASN A 429 -6.19 -4.02 27.86
C ASN A 429 -7.58 -4.66 27.92
N THR A 430 -7.63 -5.98 27.97
CA THR A 430 -8.81 -6.69 28.47
C THR A 430 -8.71 -6.66 29.99
N THR A 431 -9.32 -5.63 30.58
CA THR A 431 -9.66 -5.65 32.00
C THR A 431 -10.63 -6.80 32.22
N SER A 432 -10.18 -7.78 33.00
CA SER A 432 -10.91 -8.96 33.48
C SER A 432 -12.09 -8.60 34.37
#